data_AF-A0A1F3B031-F1
#
_entry.id   AF-A0A1F3B031-F1
#
_cell.length_a   1.000
_cell.length_b   1.000
_cell.length_c   1.000
_cell.angle_alpha   90.00
_cell.angle_beta   90.00
_cell.angle_gamma   90.00
#
_symmetry.space_group_name_H-M   'P 1'
#
loop_
_entity.id
_entity.type
_entity.pdbx_description
1 polymer ?
#
loop_
_entity_poly.entity_id
_entity_poly.type
_entity_poly.pdbx_seq_one_letter_code
_entity_poly.pdbx_strand_id
1 'polypeptide(L)'
;MGVEDLSGSITADPTGIGTLVLAAGALGTAAFGIVDTLKFTKVGALGFGSVMKSLGMTSEALMIAYGKDYRELLEAQYRKDRTQGDLRRTLRQGVRVGMTPKSTMNMAKAIGFPDEEGIAEVARKIQEGEEFTDKDNRTLGKFELAIDARIDAALAMADEQYSSKIRIVASVVSVFLAFVAALALDLEINPGMMDFGLWIKAVIVGIVAVPLAPMAKDVAKGLQAATMALKVRK
;
A
#
# COMPACT_ATOMS: atom_id res chain seq x y z
N MET A 1 -30.30 -49.70 14.49
CA MET A 1 -29.39 -49.92 13.37
C MET A 1 -30.06 -49.30 12.15
N GLY A 2 -29.56 -48.15 11.73
CA GLY A 2 -30.20 -47.29 10.73
C GLY A 2 -29.47 -45.95 10.75
N VAL A 3 -28.26 -45.96 10.19
CA VAL A 3 -27.44 -44.77 10.01
C VAL A 3 -28.07 -44.01 8.85
N GLU A 4 -29.04 -43.15 9.14
CA GLU A 4 -29.57 -42.19 8.17
C GLU A 4 -28.54 -41.07 7.99
N ASP A 5 -27.79 -41.23 6.91
CA ASP A 5 -27.43 -40.18 5.96
C ASP A 5 -27.04 -38.80 6.55
N LEU A 6 -25.89 -38.76 7.22
CA LEU A 6 -25.12 -37.53 7.48
C LEU A 6 -24.14 -37.21 6.34
N SER A 7 -24.40 -37.72 5.14
CA SER A 7 -23.73 -37.24 3.92
C SER A 7 -24.53 -36.06 3.37
N GLY A 8 -24.44 -34.92 4.06
CA GLY A 8 -24.71 -33.63 3.43
C GLY A 8 -23.71 -33.45 2.30
N SER A 9 -23.97 -34.10 1.16
CA SER A 9 -23.14 -33.98 -0.02
C SER A 9 -23.14 -32.49 -0.34
N ILE A 10 -21.97 -31.89 -0.29
CA ILE A 10 -21.74 -30.67 -1.05
C ILE A 10 -21.94 -31.13 -2.49
N THR A 11 -23.19 -31.10 -2.97
CA THR A 11 -23.46 -31.13 -4.40
C THR A 11 -22.71 -29.93 -4.90
N ALA A 12 -21.57 -30.18 -5.55
CA ALA A 12 -20.77 -29.17 -6.19
C ALA A 12 -21.58 -28.65 -7.39
N ASP A 13 -22.65 -27.91 -7.12
CA ASP A 13 -23.31 -27.10 -8.11
C ASP A 13 -22.26 -26.05 -8.52
N PRO A 14 -21.85 -25.99 -9.79
CA PRO A 14 -20.90 -25.00 -10.28
C PRO A 14 -21.28 -23.56 -9.92
N THR A 15 -22.58 -23.30 -9.75
CA THR A 15 -23.09 -21.99 -9.30
C THR A 15 -22.70 -21.69 -7.84
N GLY A 16 -22.62 -22.70 -6.98
CA GLY A 16 -22.33 -22.57 -5.55
C GLY A 16 -20.90 -22.11 -5.26
N ILE A 17 -19.90 -22.73 -5.91
CA ILE A 17 -18.49 -22.35 -5.68
C ILE A 17 -18.19 -20.96 -6.27
N GLY A 18 -18.73 -20.65 -7.46
CA GLY A 18 -18.63 -19.30 -8.03
C GLY A 18 -19.25 -18.24 -7.13
N THR A 19 -20.42 -18.53 -6.55
CA THR A 19 -21.10 -17.66 -5.59
C THR A 19 -20.27 -17.47 -4.32
N LEU A 20 -19.64 -18.52 -3.79
CA LEU A 20 -18.75 -18.44 -2.63
C LEU A 20 -17.52 -17.55 -2.90
N VAL A 21 -16.89 -17.68 -4.08
CA VAL A 21 -15.75 -16.85 -4.48
C VAL A 21 -16.17 -15.38 -4.60
N LEU A 22 -17.32 -15.11 -5.21
CA LEU A 22 -17.85 -13.76 -5.33
C LEU A 22 -18.20 -13.16 -3.97
N ALA A 23 -18.83 -13.93 -3.08
CA ALA A 23 -19.16 -13.51 -1.72
C ALA A 23 -17.90 -13.21 -0.89
N ALA A 24 -16.88 -14.07 -0.95
CA ALA A 24 -15.60 -13.83 -0.29
C ALA A 24 -14.89 -12.58 -0.87
N GLY A 25 -14.93 -12.39 -2.19
CA GLY A 25 -14.40 -11.19 -2.84
C GLY A 25 -15.13 -9.90 -2.43
N ALA A 26 -16.46 -9.96 -2.30
CA ALA A 26 -17.27 -8.85 -1.82
C ALA A 26 -16.96 -8.50 -0.35
N LEU A 27 -16.80 -9.52 0.51
CA LEU A 27 -16.38 -9.34 1.90
C LEU A 27 -15.02 -8.64 2.00
N GLY A 28 -14.04 -9.09 1.21
CA GLY A 28 -12.72 -8.47 1.17
C GLY A 28 -12.77 -7.02 0.67
N THR A 29 -13.61 -6.74 -0.34
CA THR A 29 -13.85 -5.38 -0.85
C THR A 29 -14.49 -4.49 0.21
N ALA A 30 -15.47 -4.98 0.94
CA ALA A 30 -16.10 -4.26 2.05
C ALA A 30 -15.11 -3.97 3.18
N ALA A 31 -14.26 -4.95 3.54
CA ALA A 31 -13.21 -4.77 4.52
C ALA A 31 -12.21 -3.67 4.08
N PHE A 32 -11.79 -3.66 2.81
CA PHE A 32 -10.97 -2.56 2.27
C PHE A 32 -11.68 -1.22 2.35
N GLY A 33 -12.98 -1.16 2.01
CA GLY A 33 -13.78 0.07 2.12
C GLY A 33 -13.78 0.63 3.55
N ILE A 34 -13.96 -0.22 4.57
CA ILE A 34 -13.87 0.17 5.98
C ILE A 34 -12.48 0.70 6.31
N VAL A 35 -11.42 -0.02 5.93
CA VAL A 35 -10.05 0.41 6.22
C VAL A 35 -9.69 1.72 5.52
N ASP A 36 -10.28 1.99 4.35
CA ASP A 36 -10.10 3.26 3.63
C ASP A 36 -10.63 4.45 4.44
N THR A 37 -11.74 4.29 5.16
CA THR A 37 -12.28 5.35 6.05
C THR A 37 -11.33 5.69 7.20
N LEU A 38 -10.41 4.78 7.56
CA LEU A 38 -9.43 4.97 8.63
C LEU A 38 -8.18 5.77 8.20
N LYS A 39 -8.11 6.26 6.95
CA LYS A 39 -6.98 7.05 6.43
C LYS A 39 -6.63 8.28 7.28
N PHE A 40 -7.59 8.87 7.99
CA PHE A 40 -7.33 10.02 8.86
C PHE A 40 -6.67 9.65 10.20
N THR A 41 -6.59 8.35 10.51
CA THR A 41 -5.91 7.82 11.72
C THR A 41 -4.44 7.49 11.43
N LYS A 42 -3.77 6.84 12.39
CA LYS A 42 -2.40 6.32 12.21
C LYS A 42 -2.28 5.32 11.04
N VAL A 43 -3.39 4.72 10.59
CA VAL A 43 -3.42 3.81 9.42
C VAL A 43 -3.01 4.52 8.13
N GLY A 44 -3.42 5.78 7.93
CA GLY A 44 -3.05 6.53 6.73
C GLY A 44 -1.56 6.91 6.64
N ALA A 45 -0.86 6.91 7.78
CA ALA A 45 0.58 7.19 7.83
C ALA A 45 1.46 5.93 7.67
N LEU A 46 0.86 4.75 7.49
CA LEU A 46 1.63 3.51 7.33
C LEU A 46 2.56 3.61 6.11
N GLY A 47 3.83 3.28 6.31
CA GLY A 47 4.88 3.40 5.27
C GLY A 47 5.60 4.75 5.24
N PHE A 48 5.05 5.81 5.84
CA PHE A 48 5.67 7.15 5.85
C PHE A 48 7.04 7.15 6.54
N GLY A 49 7.17 6.41 7.64
CA GLY A 49 8.46 6.27 8.33
C GLY A 49 9.60 5.75 7.43
N SER A 50 9.26 4.95 6.42
CA SER A 50 10.23 4.44 5.46
C SER A 50 10.59 5.47 4.39
N VAL A 51 9.66 6.35 4.01
CA VAL A 51 9.97 7.56 3.23
C VAL A 51 11.04 8.37 3.98
N MET A 52 10.79 8.68 5.25
CA MET A 52 11.73 9.45 6.08
C MET A 52 13.07 8.76 6.29
N LYS A 53 13.09 7.44 6.47
CA LYS A 53 14.33 6.66 6.59
C LYS A 53 15.15 6.73 5.31
N SER A 54 14.50 6.58 4.14
CA SER A 54 15.17 6.63 2.83
C SER A 54 15.57 8.05 2.44
N LEU A 55 14.82 9.06 2.88
CA LEU A 55 15.09 10.48 2.68
C LEU A 55 15.98 11.10 3.77
N GLY A 56 16.50 10.32 4.72
CA GLY A 56 17.34 10.84 5.80
C GLY A 56 18.51 11.70 5.29
N MET A 57 19.00 11.39 4.09
CA MET A 57 19.99 12.16 3.34
C MET A 57 19.57 13.58 2.95
N THR A 58 18.28 13.81 2.70
CA THR A 58 17.71 15.10 2.28
C THR A 58 17.11 15.88 3.45
N SER A 59 17.17 15.34 4.67
CA SER A 59 16.53 15.94 5.85
C SER A 59 17.00 17.38 6.13
N GLU A 60 18.29 17.66 5.95
CA GLU A 60 18.85 19.00 6.11
C GLU A 60 18.30 19.97 5.06
N ALA A 61 18.24 19.56 3.78
CA ALA A 61 17.67 20.38 2.71
C ALA A 61 16.17 20.65 2.93
N LEU A 62 15.41 19.63 3.32
CA LEU A 62 13.98 19.77 3.62
C LEU A 62 13.72 20.66 4.83
N MET A 63 14.57 20.59 5.86
CA MET A 63 14.50 21.46 7.02
C MET A 63 14.81 22.92 6.67
N ILE A 64 15.75 23.17 5.76
CA ILE A 64 16.05 24.51 5.25
C ILE A 64 14.87 25.07 4.43
N ALA A 65 14.28 24.25 3.56
CA ALA A 65 13.20 24.68 2.68
C ALA A 65 11.85 24.90 3.38
N TYR A 66 11.50 24.05 4.35
CA TYR A 66 10.17 24.01 4.97
C TYR A 66 10.17 24.24 6.49
N GLY A 67 11.34 24.42 7.10
CA GLY A 67 11.49 24.63 8.54
C GLY A 67 11.41 23.34 9.37
N LYS A 68 11.35 23.52 10.69
CA LYS A 68 11.34 22.42 11.68
C LYS A 68 10.16 21.45 11.53
N ASP A 69 9.04 21.93 11.00
CA ASP A 69 7.79 21.16 10.89
C ASP A 69 7.64 20.47 9.52
N TYR A 70 8.72 20.42 8.72
CA TYR A 70 8.72 19.80 7.39
C TYR A 70 8.17 18.36 7.41
N ARG A 71 8.42 17.61 8.49
CA ARG A 71 7.95 16.24 8.63
C ARG A 71 6.42 16.16 8.70
N GLU A 72 5.79 17.07 9.43
CA GLU A 72 4.32 17.13 9.55
C GLU A 72 3.69 17.52 8.22
N LEU A 73 4.30 18.47 7.49
CA LEU A 73 3.90 18.85 6.14
C LEU A 73 3.93 17.64 5.19
N LEU A 74 5.06 16.93 5.14
CA LEU A 74 5.23 15.77 4.26
C LEU A 74 4.30 14.63 4.66
N GLU A 75 4.06 14.41 5.95
CA GLU A 75 3.13 13.40 6.43
C GLU A 75 1.69 13.73 6.04
N ALA A 76 1.27 15.00 6.18
CA ALA A 76 -0.04 15.44 5.77
C ALA A 76 -0.26 15.24 4.25
N GLN A 77 0.73 15.60 3.44
CA GLN A 77 0.68 15.36 1.99
C GLN A 77 0.66 13.87 1.64
N TYR A 78 1.44 13.06 2.36
CA TYR A 78 1.46 11.60 2.20
C TYR A 78 0.09 10.98 2.46
N ARG A 79 -0.64 11.44 3.49
CA ARG A 79 -1.99 10.94 3.80
C ARG A 79 -3.04 11.37 2.77
N LYS A 80 -2.92 12.59 2.24
CA LYS A 80 -3.91 13.19 1.34
C LYS A 80 -3.98 12.45 0.00
N ASP A 81 -2.83 12.14 -0.60
CA ASP A 81 -2.75 11.35 -1.83
C ASP A 81 -1.32 10.83 -2.04
N ARG A 82 -1.16 9.50 -2.08
CA ARG A 82 0.15 8.84 -2.11
C ARG A 82 0.68 8.66 -3.52
N THR A 83 -0.20 8.29 -4.44
CA THR A 83 0.13 7.91 -5.81
C THR A 83 0.05 9.09 -6.78
N GLN A 84 -0.79 10.09 -6.50
CA GLN A 84 -0.93 11.29 -7.34
C GLN A 84 -0.76 12.61 -6.57
N GLY A 85 -0.47 12.55 -5.27
CA GLY A 85 -0.38 13.75 -4.46
C GLY A 85 0.86 14.61 -4.67
N ASP A 86 0.80 15.80 -4.08
CA ASP A 86 1.85 16.81 -4.12
C ASP A 86 3.16 16.37 -3.46
N LEU A 87 3.19 15.27 -2.71
CA LEU A 87 4.37 14.86 -1.93
C LEU A 87 5.63 14.75 -2.79
N ARG A 88 5.53 14.09 -3.95
CA ARG A 88 6.68 13.95 -4.86
C ARG A 88 7.21 15.30 -5.30
N ARG A 89 6.31 16.20 -5.70
CA ARG A 89 6.65 17.57 -6.12
C ARG A 89 7.26 18.37 -4.98
N THR A 90 6.67 18.31 -3.78
CA THR A 90 7.16 18.98 -2.58
C THR A 90 8.54 18.46 -2.18
N LEU A 91 8.80 17.17 -2.26
CA LEU A 91 10.13 16.62 -1.99
C LEU A 91 11.17 17.18 -2.98
N ARG A 92 10.87 17.17 -4.28
CA ARG A 92 11.80 17.68 -5.30
C ARG A 92 12.05 19.18 -5.15
N GLN A 93 11.00 19.96 -4.92
CA GLN A 93 11.09 21.40 -4.70
C GLN A 93 11.85 21.71 -3.40
N GLY A 94 11.57 20.98 -2.32
CA GLY A 94 12.24 21.16 -1.04
C GLY A 94 13.73 20.87 -1.12
N VAL A 95 14.13 19.82 -1.85
CA VAL A 95 15.55 19.54 -2.07
C VAL A 95 16.22 20.68 -2.85
N ARG A 96 15.61 21.15 -3.95
CA ARG A 96 16.15 22.26 -4.75
C ARG A 96 16.28 23.56 -3.97
N VAL A 97 15.25 23.93 -3.21
CA VAL A 97 15.26 25.15 -2.37
C VAL A 97 16.25 25.02 -1.21
N GLY A 98 16.40 23.83 -0.65
CA GLY A 98 17.29 23.54 0.46
C GLY A 98 18.75 23.26 0.09
N MET A 99 19.15 23.50 -1.17
CA MET A 99 20.52 23.30 -1.62
C MET A 99 21.46 24.33 -0.98
N THR A 100 22.43 23.83 -0.24
CA THR A 100 23.55 24.57 0.34
C THR A 100 24.80 23.73 0.13
N PRO A 101 26.02 24.29 0.14
CA PRO A 101 27.23 23.48 -0.03
C PRO A 101 27.28 22.27 0.92
N LYS A 102 26.86 22.48 2.18
CA LYS A 102 26.81 21.44 3.21
C LYS A 102 25.72 20.39 2.95
N SER A 103 24.46 20.82 2.77
CA SER A 103 23.33 19.89 2.57
C SER A 103 23.49 19.11 1.27
N THR A 104 24.00 19.76 0.22
CA THR A 104 24.25 19.16 -1.09
C THR A 104 25.38 18.13 -1.04
N MET A 105 26.49 18.42 -0.34
CA MET A 105 27.55 17.44 -0.13
C MET A 105 27.06 16.22 0.67
N ASN A 106 26.25 16.42 1.71
CA ASN A 106 25.66 15.34 2.50
C ASN A 106 24.74 14.46 1.64
N MET A 107 23.92 15.08 0.78
CA MET A 107 23.07 14.36 -0.17
C MET A 107 23.89 13.59 -1.20
N ALA A 108 24.93 14.22 -1.77
CA ALA A 108 25.84 13.61 -2.75
C ALA A 108 26.51 12.35 -2.18
N LYS A 109 27.05 12.42 -0.96
CA LYS A 109 27.63 11.28 -0.23
C LYS A 109 26.64 10.15 -0.05
N ALA A 110 25.43 10.49 0.39
CA ALA A 110 24.42 9.48 0.72
C ALA A 110 23.86 8.74 -0.51
N ILE A 111 23.86 9.37 -1.68
CA ILE A 111 23.46 8.72 -2.95
C ILE A 111 24.64 8.12 -3.73
N GLY A 112 25.89 8.30 -3.26
CA GLY A 112 27.09 7.88 -3.98
C GLY A 112 27.33 8.67 -5.26
N PHE A 113 27.03 9.98 -5.25
CA PHE A 113 27.23 10.86 -6.40
C PHE A 113 28.73 11.10 -6.63
N PRO A 114 29.28 10.86 -7.83
CA PRO A 114 30.74 10.85 -8.05
C PRO A 114 31.47 12.18 -7.85
N ASP A 115 30.81 13.32 -8.06
CA ASP A 115 31.41 14.66 -8.05
C ASP A 115 30.85 15.49 -6.87
N GLU A 116 31.10 15.04 -5.65
CA GLU A 116 30.58 15.65 -4.42
C GLU A 116 31.04 17.10 -4.23
N GLU A 117 32.32 17.37 -4.47
CA GLU A 117 32.91 18.71 -4.35
C GLU A 117 32.40 19.63 -5.45
N GLY A 118 32.30 19.14 -6.69
CA GLY A 118 31.77 19.91 -7.81
C GLY A 118 30.32 20.31 -7.57
N ILE A 119 29.47 19.43 -7.05
CA ILE A 119 28.07 19.79 -6.76
C ILE A 119 27.94 20.71 -5.54
N ALA A 120 28.83 20.60 -4.54
CA ALA A 120 28.87 21.55 -3.42
C ALA A 120 29.25 22.96 -3.89
N GLU A 121 30.20 23.06 -4.83
CA GLU A 121 30.59 24.32 -5.46
C GLU A 121 29.46 24.91 -6.30
N VAL A 122 28.75 24.09 -7.08
CA VAL A 122 27.54 24.52 -7.78
C VAL A 122 26.50 25.08 -6.80
N ALA A 123 26.28 24.41 -5.66
CA ALA A 123 25.36 24.92 -4.64
C ALA A 123 25.82 26.25 -4.02
N ARG A 124 27.13 26.48 -3.88
CA ARG A 124 27.70 27.78 -3.47
C ARG A 124 27.35 28.87 -4.50
N LYS A 125 27.58 28.60 -5.79
CA LYS A 125 27.25 29.51 -6.88
C LYS A 125 25.77 29.87 -6.93
N ILE A 126 24.87 28.90 -6.68
CA ILE A 126 23.42 29.16 -6.54
C ILE A 126 23.15 30.20 -5.45
N GLN A 127 23.81 30.08 -4.29
CA GLN A 127 23.60 30.98 -3.15
C GLN A 127 24.16 32.39 -3.37
N GLU A 128 25.32 32.48 -4.02
CA GLU A 128 26.00 33.75 -4.26
C GLU A 128 25.49 34.47 -5.52
N GLY A 129 24.64 33.81 -6.32
CA GLY A 129 24.11 34.37 -7.56
C GLY A 129 25.17 34.50 -8.66
N GLU A 130 26.19 33.63 -8.63
CA GLU A 130 27.25 33.60 -9.64
C GLU A 130 26.77 33.00 -10.97
N GLU A 131 27.46 33.32 -12.06
CA GLU A 131 27.16 32.75 -13.38
C GLU A 131 27.50 31.25 -13.45
N PHE A 132 26.62 30.50 -14.11
CA PHE A 132 26.76 29.06 -14.28
C PHE A 132 27.51 28.74 -15.56
N THR A 133 28.53 27.90 -15.45
CA THR A 133 29.17 27.33 -16.64
C THR A 133 28.32 26.17 -17.20
N ASP A 134 28.59 25.78 -18.45
CA ASP A 134 27.99 24.56 -19.03
C ASP A 134 28.31 23.30 -18.21
N LYS A 135 29.48 23.27 -17.57
CA LYS A 135 29.88 22.17 -16.67
C LYS A 135 28.98 22.15 -15.43
N ASP A 136 28.74 23.31 -14.83
CA ASP A 136 27.90 23.46 -13.63
C ASP A 136 26.47 22.99 -13.91
N ASN A 137 25.89 23.40 -15.04
CA ASN A 137 24.54 22.99 -15.46
C ASN A 137 24.43 21.47 -15.67
N ARG A 138 25.47 20.84 -16.25
CA ARG A 138 25.51 19.38 -16.43
C ARG A 138 25.65 18.64 -15.11
N THR A 139 26.48 19.14 -14.19
CA THR A 139 26.66 18.55 -12.85
C THR A 139 25.37 18.66 -12.04
N LEU A 140 24.73 19.84 -12.04
CA LEU A 140 23.43 20.06 -11.42
C LEU A 140 22.37 19.12 -11.97
N GLY A 141 22.22 19.05 -13.31
CA GLY A 141 21.23 18.19 -13.95
C GLY A 141 21.41 16.70 -13.62
N LYS A 142 22.65 16.20 -13.57
CA LYS A 142 22.93 14.81 -13.17
C LYS A 142 22.60 14.56 -11.70
N PHE A 143 22.93 15.53 -10.83
CA PHE A 143 22.62 15.43 -9.40
C PHE A 143 21.12 15.43 -9.14
N GLU A 144 20.37 16.35 -9.76
CA GLU A 144 18.91 16.39 -9.66
C GLU A 144 18.27 15.09 -10.14
N LEU A 145 18.75 14.54 -11.27
CA LEU A 145 18.25 13.26 -11.77
C LEU A 145 18.50 12.11 -10.78
N ALA A 146 19.67 12.08 -10.13
CA ALA A 146 19.99 11.07 -9.13
C ALA A 146 19.11 11.19 -7.88
N ILE A 147 18.86 12.42 -7.42
CA ILE A 147 17.95 12.69 -6.31
C ILE A 147 16.51 12.31 -6.66
N ASP A 148 16.02 12.69 -7.84
CA ASP A 148 14.68 12.37 -8.31
C ASP A 148 14.46 10.86 -8.34
N ALA A 149 15.43 10.09 -8.88
CA ALA A 149 15.39 8.63 -8.89
C ALA A 149 15.32 8.05 -7.47
N ARG A 150 16.04 8.65 -6.50
CA ARG A 150 16.05 8.19 -5.12
C ARG A 150 14.75 8.53 -4.38
N ILE A 151 14.16 9.71 -4.64
CA ILE A 151 12.83 10.09 -4.15
C ILE A 151 11.78 9.11 -4.68
N ASP A 152 11.80 8.83 -5.98
CA ASP A 152 10.85 7.91 -6.60
C ASP A 152 10.97 6.49 -6.03
N ALA A 153 12.19 6.00 -5.81
CA ALA A 153 12.44 4.71 -5.15
C ALA A 153 11.93 4.69 -3.69
N ALA A 154 12.13 5.77 -2.93
CA ALA A 154 11.65 5.88 -1.56
C ALA A 154 10.12 5.87 -1.48
N LEU A 155 9.45 6.58 -2.39
CA LEU A 155 7.98 6.59 -2.48
C LEU A 155 7.43 5.22 -2.88
N ALA A 156 8.03 4.55 -3.87
CA ALA A 156 7.63 3.21 -4.28
C ALA A 156 7.75 2.18 -3.13
N MET A 157 8.86 2.21 -2.38
CA MET A 157 9.05 1.35 -1.21
C MET A 157 8.00 1.63 -0.11
N ALA A 158 7.63 2.90 0.07
CA ALA A 158 6.60 3.28 1.03
C ALA A 158 5.19 2.82 0.60
N ASP A 159 4.90 2.83 -0.70
CA ASP A 159 3.67 2.29 -1.30
C ASP A 159 3.54 0.79 -1.14
N GLU A 160 4.62 0.06 -1.32
CA GLU A 160 4.66 -1.38 -1.07
C GLU A 160 4.40 -1.70 0.41
N GLN A 161 5.05 -0.99 1.33
CA GLN A 161 4.86 -1.21 2.76
C GLN A 161 3.45 -0.87 3.23
N TYR A 162 2.87 0.21 2.72
CA TYR A 162 1.49 0.55 3.03
C TYR A 162 0.53 -0.51 2.50
N SER A 163 0.68 -0.90 1.23
CA SER A 163 -0.17 -1.91 0.60
C SER A 163 -0.11 -3.24 1.34
N SER A 164 1.08 -3.61 1.82
CA SER A 164 1.27 -4.81 2.64
C SER A 164 0.59 -4.69 4.01
N LYS A 165 0.76 -3.55 4.70
CA LYS A 165 0.18 -3.34 6.03
C LYS A 165 -1.33 -3.16 5.99
N ILE A 166 -1.86 -2.47 4.98
CA ILE A 166 -3.29 -2.25 4.84
C ILE A 166 -4.02 -3.55 4.51
N ARG A 167 -3.40 -4.46 3.76
CA ARG A 167 -3.91 -5.82 3.58
C ARG A 167 -4.03 -6.57 4.90
N ILE A 168 -3.04 -6.47 5.79
CA ILE A 168 -3.11 -7.11 7.12
C ILE A 168 -4.28 -6.54 7.92
N VAL A 169 -4.43 -5.21 7.95
CA VAL A 169 -5.56 -4.56 8.66
C VAL A 169 -6.89 -4.99 8.05
N ALA A 170 -7.00 -4.99 6.72
CA ALA A 170 -8.20 -5.44 6.01
C ALA A 170 -8.51 -6.92 6.30
N SER A 171 -7.50 -7.78 6.41
CA SER A 171 -7.70 -9.20 6.76
C SER A 171 -8.30 -9.36 8.15
N VAL A 172 -7.84 -8.57 9.12
CA VAL A 172 -8.42 -8.57 10.48
C VAL A 172 -9.87 -8.11 10.44
N VAL A 173 -10.18 -7.03 9.71
CA VAL A 173 -11.55 -6.53 9.54
C VAL A 173 -12.43 -7.57 8.84
N SER A 174 -11.93 -8.22 7.80
CA SER A 174 -12.63 -9.26 7.04
C SER A 174 -12.97 -10.47 7.91
N VAL A 175 -12.03 -10.95 8.72
CA VAL A 175 -12.29 -12.01 9.70
C VAL A 175 -13.35 -11.56 10.68
N PHE A 176 -13.24 -10.36 11.26
CA PHE A 176 -14.26 -9.84 12.18
C PHE A 176 -15.66 -9.79 11.55
N LEU A 177 -15.79 -9.31 10.32
CA LEU A 177 -17.06 -9.28 9.60
C LEU A 177 -17.61 -10.70 9.33
N ALA A 178 -16.75 -11.66 9.01
CA ALA A 178 -17.16 -13.05 8.83
C ALA A 178 -17.69 -13.66 10.14
N PHE A 179 -17.09 -13.33 11.29
CA PHE A 179 -17.59 -13.73 12.61
C PHE A 179 -18.96 -13.13 12.91
N VAL A 180 -19.16 -11.84 12.61
CA VAL A 180 -20.46 -11.17 12.79
C VAL A 180 -21.53 -11.82 11.91
N ALA A 181 -21.20 -12.16 10.66
CA ALA A 181 -22.10 -12.87 9.77
C ALA A 181 -22.44 -14.28 10.27
N ALA A 182 -21.44 -15.02 10.76
CA ALA A 182 -21.65 -16.35 11.34
C ALA A 182 -22.54 -16.30 12.59
N LEU A 183 -22.32 -15.33 13.48
CA LEU A 183 -23.15 -15.12 14.66
C LEU A 183 -24.60 -14.81 14.29
N ALA A 184 -24.82 -13.94 13.30
CA ALA A 184 -26.16 -13.58 12.83
C ALA A 184 -26.90 -14.82 12.27
N LEU A 185 -26.20 -15.67 11.52
CA LEU A 185 -26.75 -16.93 10.99
C LEU A 185 -27.01 -17.97 12.08
N ASP A 186 -26.11 -18.12 13.06
CA ASP A 186 -26.24 -19.08 14.17
C ASP A 186 -27.47 -18.76 15.04
N LEU A 187 -27.70 -17.46 15.31
CA LEU A 187 -28.89 -16.98 16.03
C LEU A 187 -30.21 -17.23 15.28
N GLU A 188 -30.18 -17.22 13.95
CA GLU A 188 -31.37 -17.42 13.10
C GLU A 188 -31.68 -18.91 12.88
N ILE A 189 -30.66 -19.74 12.67
CA ILE A 189 -30.83 -21.14 12.26
C ILE A 189 -30.89 -22.10 13.45
N ASN A 190 -30.05 -21.92 14.48
CA ASN A 190 -29.94 -22.83 15.63
C ASN A 190 -29.79 -22.07 16.95
N PRO A 191 -30.86 -21.48 17.49
CA PRO A 191 -30.81 -20.78 18.77
C PRO A 191 -30.47 -21.75 19.91
N GLY A 192 -29.21 -21.70 20.40
CA GLY A 192 -28.77 -22.40 21.60
C GLY A 192 -27.71 -23.50 21.41
N MET A 193 -27.27 -23.79 20.18
CA MET A 193 -26.14 -24.70 19.93
C MET A 193 -25.10 -24.04 19.02
N MET A 194 -23.90 -23.81 19.55
CA MET A 194 -22.79 -23.24 18.79
C MET A 194 -22.27 -24.27 17.77
N ASP A 195 -22.56 -24.08 16.47
CA ASP A 195 -21.99 -24.91 15.41
C ASP A 195 -20.52 -24.53 15.15
N PHE A 196 -19.59 -25.22 15.83
CA PHE A 196 -18.15 -24.99 15.67
C PHE A 196 -17.67 -25.10 14.21
N GLY A 197 -18.36 -25.88 13.37
CA GLY A 197 -18.07 -25.99 11.94
C GLY A 197 -18.35 -24.69 11.18
N LEU A 198 -19.41 -23.96 11.53
CA LEU A 198 -19.74 -22.65 10.95
C LEU A 198 -18.69 -21.60 11.30
N TRP A 199 -18.23 -21.58 12.56
CA TRP A 199 -17.20 -20.66 13.03
C TRP A 199 -15.85 -20.86 12.34
N ILE A 200 -15.42 -22.12 12.14
CA ILE A 200 -14.20 -22.42 11.38
C ILE A 200 -14.33 -21.94 9.92
N LYS A 201 -15.47 -22.19 9.28
CA LYS A 201 -15.73 -21.73 7.90
C LYS A 201 -15.66 -20.21 7.81
N ALA A 202 -16.20 -19.49 8.79
CA ALA A 202 -16.15 -18.03 8.86
C ALA A 202 -14.70 -17.50 8.92
N VAL A 203 -13.85 -18.12 9.76
CA VAL A 203 -12.42 -17.78 9.82
C VAL A 203 -11.74 -17.97 8.46
N ILE A 204 -11.96 -19.12 7.82
CA ILE A 204 -11.35 -19.44 6.52
C ILE A 204 -11.81 -18.44 5.46
N VAL A 205 -13.11 -18.16 5.38
CA VAL A 205 -13.67 -17.17 4.44
C VAL A 205 -13.07 -15.79 4.70
N GLY A 206 -12.99 -15.35 5.96
CA GLY A 206 -12.42 -14.06 6.32
C GLY A 206 -10.94 -13.91 5.93
N ILE A 207 -10.13 -14.95 6.13
CA ILE A 207 -8.69 -14.97 5.78
C ILE A 207 -8.50 -14.88 4.26
N VAL A 208 -9.30 -15.65 3.51
CA VAL A 208 -9.13 -15.79 2.05
C VAL A 208 -9.79 -14.64 1.28
N ALA A 209 -10.76 -13.95 1.88
CA ALA A 209 -11.51 -12.85 1.26
C ALA A 209 -10.64 -11.68 0.77
N VAL A 210 -9.67 -11.23 1.57
CA VAL A 210 -8.85 -10.05 1.23
C VAL A 210 -7.89 -10.32 0.05
N PRO A 211 -7.14 -11.43 0.01
CA PRO A 211 -6.39 -11.82 -1.18
C PRO A 211 -7.26 -12.09 -2.42
N LEU A 212 -8.47 -12.62 -2.24
CA LEU A 212 -9.37 -12.91 -3.35
C LEU A 212 -10.05 -11.68 -3.93
N ALA A 213 -10.31 -10.64 -3.13
CA ALA A 213 -11.02 -9.43 -3.56
C ALA A 213 -10.61 -8.88 -4.94
N PRO A 214 -9.31 -8.65 -5.24
CA PRO A 214 -8.91 -8.13 -6.54
C PRO A 214 -9.10 -9.10 -7.72
N MET A 215 -9.23 -10.40 -7.45
CA MET A 215 -9.28 -11.45 -8.49
C MET A 215 -10.63 -12.18 -8.54
N ALA A 216 -11.56 -11.87 -7.64
CA ALA A 216 -12.76 -12.66 -7.41
C ALA A 216 -13.60 -12.86 -8.68
N LYS A 217 -13.75 -11.81 -9.49
CA LYS A 217 -14.52 -11.85 -10.74
C LYS A 217 -13.87 -12.78 -11.77
N ASP A 218 -12.56 -12.74 -11.90
CA ASP A 218 -11.83 -13.54 -12.89
C ASP A 218 -11.76 -15.00 -12.47
N VAL A 219 -11.53 -15.27 -11.17
CA VAL A 219 -11.56 -16.62 -10.59
C VAL A 219 -12.96 -17.24 -10.75
N ALA A 220 -14.03 -16.50 -10.44
CA ALA A 220 -15.39 -17.00 -10.58
C ALA A 220 -15.74 -17.34 -12.04
N LYS A 221 -15.37 -16.47 -12.99
CA LYS A 221 -15.57 -16.72 -14.42
C LYS A 221 -14.77 -17.93 -14.92
N GLY A 222 -13.50 -18.04 -14.53
CA GLY A 222 -12.65 -19.17 -14.91
C GLY A 222 -13.21 -20.50 -14.40
N LEU A 223 -13.70 -20.52 -13.15
CA LEU A 223 -14.31 -21.71 -12.56
C LEU A 223 -15.61 -22.10 -13.26
N GLN A 224 -16.46 -21.11 -13.60
CA GLN A 224 -17.69 -21.34 -14.36
C GLN A 224 -17.40 -21.92 -15.75
N ALA A 225 -16.39 -21.41 -16.45
CA ALA A 225 -15.97 -21.95 -17.75
C ALA A 225 -15.46 -23.40 -17.64
N ALA A 226 -14.63 -23.69 -16.63
CA ALA A 226 -14.10 -25.04 -16.40
C ALA A 226 -15.19 -26.06 -16.08
N THR A 227 -16.17 -25.69 -15.26
CA THR A 227 -17.30 -26.57 -14.92
C THR A 227 -18.25 -26.78 -16.09
N MET A 228 -18.47 -25.77 -16.95
CA MET A 228 -19.20 -25.96 -18.21
C MET A 228 -18.47 -26.94 -19.13
N ALA A 229 -17.15 -26.83 -19.28
CA ALA A 229 -16.37 -27.76 -20.09
C ALA A 229 -16.44 -29.22 -19.59
N LEU A 230 -16.43 -29.42 -18.27
CA LEU A 230 -16.61 -30.74 -17.67
C LEU A 230 -18.03 -31.31 -17.87
N LYS A 231 -19.06 -30.46 -17.90
CA LYS A 231 -20.45 -30.88 -18.17
C LYS A 231 -20.65 -31.31 -19.62
N VAL A 232 -19.96 -30.70 -20.59
CA VAL A 232 -20.02 -31.06 -22.02
C VAL A 232 -19.35 -32.42 -22.31
N ARG A 233 -18.49 -32.92 -21.41
CA ARG A 233 -17.80 -34.22 -21.56
C ARG A 233 -18.62 -35.42 -21.02
N LYS A 234 -19.77 -35.20 -20.39
CA LYS A 234 -20.74 -36.24 -20.03
C LYS A 234 -21.75 -36.42 -21.15
#